data_AF-A0A9D8DV12-F1
#
_entry.id   AF-A0A9D8DV12-F1
#
_cell.length_a   1.000
_cell.length_b   1.000
_cell.length_c   1.000
_cell.angle_alpha   90.00
_cell.angle_beta   90.00
_cell.angle_gamma   90.00
#
_symmetry.space_group_name_H-M   'P 1'
#
loop_
_entity.id
_entity.type
_entity.pdbx_description
1 polymer ?
#
loop_
_entity_poly.entity_id
_entity_poly.type
_entity_poly.pdbx_seq_one_letter_code
_entity_poly.pdbx_strand_id
1 'polypeptide(L)'
;MTRMPALSLAAVPGRRRQVVDIAVESERRGFTGIYCPSLGDAMGLCLSIAHTTSTIEFGTSIQPIYLQHPAQLGAQASYISEISGGRFRLGIGVSHGPVHERLGAAVGKPLSDTRDYVAALRKGEKGSGPLPPIVLATLRDKMVDLSVAIAEGAVWANASRNDMPRSIARIPADRQAAGFLVGNMIPTVIDDDRAAAADRNRATLTGYVALPNYRNYWKQAGYEEEMTAIEQALAEGRRDDVTSYMSERWLSSCTLYGSVAEVREGVEAWFDAGVSTPILVPSSTSGGQLKAVEELFAAFA
;
A
#
# COMPACT_ATOMS: atom_id res chain seq x y z
N MET A 1 25.30 1.87 -2.19
CA MET A 1 24.37 0.77 -1.86
C MET A 1 22.97 1.36 -1.90
N THR A 2 22.04 0.68 -2.58
CA THR A 2 20.62 1.07 -2.63
C THR A 2 19.98 0.90 -1.24
N ARG A 3 19.19 1.87 -0.79
CA ARG A 3 18.36 1.80 0.41
C ARG A 3 17.35 0.66 0.28
N MET A 4 17.20 -0.13 1.34
CA MET A 4 16.31 -1.28 1.31
C MET A 4 14.83 -0.86 1.42
N PRO A 5 13.96 -1.28 0.48
CA PRO A 5 12.54 -0.99 0.54
C PRO A 5 11.81 -1.94 1.49
N ALA A 6 10.51 -1.71 1.66
CA ALA A 6 9.58 -2.63 2.31
C ALA A 6 8.90 -3.54 1.27
N LEU A 7 8.29 -4.63 1.72
CA LEU A 7 7.64 -5.63 0.87
C LEU A 7 6.15 -5.76 1.18
N SER A 8 5.32 -5.90 0.13
CA SER A 8 3.91 -6.26 0.25
C SER A 8 3.69 -7.77 0.20
N LEU A 9 3.04 -8.34 1.22
CA LEU A 9 2.71 -9.77 1.30
C LEU A 9 1.23 -9.98 1.61
N ALA A 10 0.55 -10.80 0.81
CA ALA A 10 -0.87 -11.10 0.98
C ALA A 10 -1.09 -12.50 1.54
N ALA A 11 -2.20 -12.70 2.26
CA ALA A 11 -2.55 -13.96 2.92
C ALA A 11 -3.14 -15.00 1.94
N VAL A 12 -2.38 -15.37 0.91
CA VAL A 12 -2.87 -16.18 -0.23
C VAL A 12 -3.29 -17.59 0.21
N PRO A 13 -4.55 -18.00 -0.04
CA PRO A 13 -5.03 -19.36 0.25
C PRO A 13 -4.15 -20.43 -0.42
N GLY A 14 -3.90 -21.53 0.30
CA GLY A 14 -3.05 -22.63 -0.15
C GLY A 14 -1.54 -22.36 -0.07
N ARG A 15 -1.09 -21.11 0.17
CA ARG A 15 0.33 -20.74 0.23
C ARG A 15 0.75 -20.03 1.52
N ARG A 16 -0.14 -19.98 2.52
CA ARG A 16 0.07 -19.18 3.76
C ARG A 16 1.39 -19.50 4.48
N ARG A 17 1.79 -20.78 4.57
CA ARG A 17 3.08 -21.17 5.17
C ARG A 17 4.26 -20.58 4.40
N GLN A 18 4.25 -20.70 3.07
CA GLN A 18 5.30 -20.12 2.21
C GLN A 18 5.36 -18.59 2.32
N VAL A 19 4.20 -17.91 2.47
CA VAL A 19 4.17 -16.47 2.71
C VAL A 19 4.83 -16.10 4.05
N VAL A 20 4.64 -16.92 5.09
CA VAL A 20 5.33 -16.74 6.38
C VAL A 20 6.83 -17.00 6.25
N ASP A 21 7.25 -18.01 5.51
CA ASP A 21 8.68 -18.28 5.25
C ASP A 21 9.33 -17.10 4.49
N ILE A 22 8.60 -16.50 3.54
CA ILE A 22 9.04 -15.27 2.85
C ILE A 22 9.19 -14.10 3.83
N ALA A 23 8.33 -13.98 4.84
CA ALA A 23 8.46 -12.93 5.84
C ALA A 23 9.75 -13.06 6.66
N VAL A 24 10.09 -14.28 7.09
CA VAL A 24 11.35 -14.59 7.78
C VAL A 24 12.54 -14.26 6.89
N GLU A 25 12.48 -14.67 5.62
CA GLU A 25 13.56 -14.40 4.67
C GLU A 25 13.71 -12.91 4.35
N SER A 26 12.61 -12.15 4.31
CA SER A 26 12.62 -10.70 4.11
C SER A 26 13.35 -9.99 5.25
N GLU A 27 13.11 -10.42 6.50
CA GLU A 27 13.86 -9.93 7.67
C GLU A 27 15.35 -10.27 7.55
N ARG A 28 15.69 -11.53 7.22
CA ARG A 28 17.09 -11.97 7.09
C ARG A 28 17.85 -11.17 6.02
N ARG A 29 17.15 -10.73 4.98
CA ARG A 29 17.70 -9.91 3.88
C ARG A 29 17.71 -8.41 4.16
N GLY A 30 17.18 -7.96 5.30
CA GLY A 30 17.20 -6.55 5.70
C GLY A 30 16.18 -5.66 4.99
N PHE A 31 15.07 -6.23 4.50
CA PHE A 31 13.92 -5.39 4.09
C PHE A 31 13.44 -4.55 5.27
N THR A 32 13.04 -3.31 5.00
CA THR A 32 12.72 -2.35 6.07
C THR A 32 11.35 -2.58 6.70
N GLY A 33 10.46 -3.31 6.03
CA GLY A 33 9.19 -3.71 6.61
C GLY A 33 8.38 -4.66 5.73
N ILE A 34 7.31 -5.22 6.30
CA ILE A 34 6.34 -6.07 5.61
C ILE A 34 4.93 -5.51 5.78
N TYR A 35 4.25 -5.17 4.69
CA TYR A 35 2.92 -4.56 4.74
C TYR A 35 1.87 -5.43 4.04
N CYS A 36 0.80 -5.77 4.76
CA CYS A 36 -0.17 -6.78 4.36
C CYS A 36 -1.45 -6.12 3.84
N PRO A 37 -1.76 -6.19 2.53
CA PRO A 37 -3.01 -5.66 2.00
C PRO A 37 -4.21 -6.50 2.43
N SER A 38 -5.42 -5.94 2.31
CA SER A 38 -6.70 -6.57 2.67
C SER A 38 -7.08 -7.82 1.87
N LEU A 39 -6.18 -8.37 1.05
CA LEU A 39 -6.41 -9.58 0.26
C LEU A 39 -6.26 -10.81 1.15
N GLY A 40 -7.39 -11.42 1.51
CA GLY A 40 -7.45 -12.51 2.47
C GLY A 40 -7.54 -11.99 3.91
N ASP A 41 -6.83 -12.62 4.84
CA ASP A 41 -6.81 -12.24 6.25
C ASP A 41 -5.48 -11.54 6.61
N ALA A 42 -5.46 -10.22 6.45
CA ALA A 42 -4.27 -9.41 6.70
C ALA A 42 -3.86 -9.42 8.19
N MET A 43 -4.84 -9.39 9.11
CA MET A 43 -4.60 -9.42 10.54
C MET A 43 -4.02 -10.77 10.99
N GLY A 44 -4.58 -11.88 10.48
CA GLY A 44 -4.05 -13.23 10.74
C GLY A 44 -2.65 -13.44 10.17
N LEU A 45 -2.33 -12.86 9.01
CA LEU A 45 -0.97 -12.85 8.49
C LEU A 45 -0.02 -12.03 9.37
N CYS A 46 -0.42 -10.84 9.81
CA CYS A 46 0.37 -10.02 10.72
C CYS A 46 0.65 -10.73 12.05
N LEU A 47 -0.32 -11.45 12.61
CA LEU A 47 -0.13 -12.29 13.80
C LEU A 47 0.91 -13.40 13.54
N SER A 48 0.88 -14.03 12.36
CA SER A 48 1.87 -15.05 11.99
C SER A 48 3.27 -14.47 11.87
N ILE A 49 3.40 -13.27 11.28
CA ILE A 49 4.67 -12.53 11.17
C ILE A 49 5.19 -12.16 12.56
N ALA A 50 4.32 -11.69 13.46
CA ALA A 50 4.69 -11.34 14.84
C ALA A 50 5.42 -12.48 15.57
N HIS A 51 4.99 -13.74 15.36
CA HIS A 51 5.57 -14.91 16.00
C HIS A 51 6.81 -15.48 15.31
N THR A 52 7.04 -15.14 14.03
CA THR A 52 8.08 -15.77 13.20
C THR A 52 9.25 -14.85 12.89
N THR A 53 9.09 -13.54 13.06
CA THR A 53 10.15 -12.53 12.90
C THR A 53 10.44 -11.83 14.23
N SER A 54 11.61 -11.20 14.35
CA SER A 54 12.08 -10.66 15.65
C SER A 54 12.32 -9.15 15.69
N THR A 55 12.54 -8.53 14.54
CA THR A 55 13.06 -7.16 14.40
C THR A 55 12.36 -6.34 13.32
N ILE A 56 11.94 -6.97 12.22
CA ILE A 56 11.33 -6.28 11.08
C ILE A 56 10.00 -5.64 11.51
N GLU A 57 9.80 -4.39 11.10
CA GLU A 57 8.49 -3.74 11.22
C GLU A 57 7.50 -4.38 10.27
N PHE A 58 6.24 -4.46 10.68
CA PHE A 58 5.20 -4.97 9.81
C PHE A 58 3.86 -4.33 10.12
N GLY A 59 2.94 -4.39 9.16
CA GLY A 59 1.66 -3.75 9.33
C GLY A 59 0.63 -4.19 8.31
N THR A 60 -0.57 -3.65 8.45
CA THR A 60 -1.59 -3.75 7.40
C THR A 60 -1.47 -2.59 6.42
N SER A 61 -1.75 -2.81 5.14
CA SER A 61 -1.83 -1.78 4.10
C SER A 61 -2.98 -2.07 3.12
N ILE A 62 -4.23 -2.17 3.56
CA ILE A 62 -4.78 -1.80 4.88
C ILE A 62 -5.79 -2.85 5.38
N GLN A 63 -6.25 -2.70 6.63
CA GLN A 63 -7.42 -3.37 7.18
C GLN A 63 -8.68 -2.50 6.94
N PRO A 64 -9.72 -2.98 6.22
CA PRO A 64 -10.89 -2.16 5.90
C PRO A 64 -11.79 -1.87 7.12
N ILE A 65 -12.10 -0.59 7.37
CA ILE A 65 -12.88 -0.18 8.55
C ILE A 65 -14.33 -0.69 8.53
N TYR A 66 -14.91 -0.89 7.34
CA TYR A 66 -16.30 -1.31 7.19
C TYR A 66 -16.53 -2.81 7.35
N LEU A 67 -15.45 -3.60 7.46
CA LEU A 67 -15.54 -5.06 7.54
C LEU A 67 -15.36 -5.59 8.96
N GLN A 68 -15.08 -4.72 9.93
CA GLN A 68 -14.81 -5.13 11.30
C GLN A 68 -15.17 -4.03 12.29
N HIS A 69 -15.84 -4.41 13.39
CA HIS A 69 -16.17 -3.47 14.46
C HIS A 69 -14.89 -2.95 15.16
N PRO A 70 -14.77 -1.64 15.49
CA PRO A 70 -13.54 -1.06 16.03
C PRO A 70 -13.10 -1.70 17.35
N ALA A 71 -14.03 -2.11 18.23
CA ALA A 71 -13.66 -2.81 19.46
C ALA A 71 -12.91 -4.13 19.22
N GLN A 72 -13.30 -4.88 18.18
CA GLN A 72 -12.63 -6.14 17.82
C GLN A 72 -11.28 -5.88 17.17
N LEU A 73 -11.20 -4.90 16.25
CA LEU A 73 -9.94 -4.54 15.64
C LEU A 73 -8.94 -3.99 16.67
N GLY A 74 -9.41 -3.19 17.62
CA GLY A 74 -8.58 -2.64 18.70
C GLY A 74 -7.94 -3.75 19.55
N ALA A 75 -8.72 -4.72 20.00
CA ALA A 75 -8.21 -5.88 20.74
C ALA A 75 -7.15 -6.67 19.94
N GLN A 76 -7.41 -6.93 18.65
CA GLN A 76 -6.45 -7.63 17.80
C GLN A 76 -5.17 -6.83 17.58
N ALA A 77 -5.28 -5.53 17.31
CA ALA A 77 -4.14 -4.67 17.04
C ALA A 77 -3.25 -4.47 18.27
N SER A 78 -3.85 -4.22 19.44
CA SER A 78 -3.13 -4.15 20.72
C SER A 78 -2.41 -5.47 21.02
N TYR A 79 -3.09 -6.61 20.84
CA TYR A 79 -2.49 -7.93 21.04
C TYR A 79 -1.26 -8.15 20.14
N ILE A 80 -1.40 -7.95 18.82
CA ILE A 80 -0.28 -8.11 17.87
C ILE A 80 0.86 -7.16 18.19
N SER A 81 0.56 -5.91 18.58
CA SER A 81 1.57 -4.94 19.00
C SER A 81 2.35 -5.43 20.22
N GLU A 82 1.67 -5.94 21.25
CA GLU A 82 2.29 -6.44 22.47
C GLU A 82 3.20 -7.65 22.20
N ILE A 83 2.68 -8.69 21.55
CA ILE A 83 3.45 -9.92 21.31
C ILE A 83 4.64 -9.70 20.35
N SER A 84 4.57 -8.67 19.50
CA SER A 84 5.64 -8.35 18.56
C SER A 84 6.69 -7.40 19.15
N GLY A 85 6.52 -6.92 20.39
CA GLY A 85 7.41 -5.93 20.99
C GLY A 85 7.29 -4.54 20.34
N GLY A 86 6.10 -4.17 19.88
CA GLY A 86 5.82 -2.84 19.30
C GLY A 86 6.20 -2.67 17.83
N ARG A 87 6.48 -3.77 17.11
CA ARG A 87 6.85 -3.74 15.66
C ARG A 87 5.65 -3.57 14.73
N PHE A 88 4.44 -3.77 15.23
CA PHE A 88 3.22 -3.69 14.44
C PHE A 88 2.79 -2.24 14.15
N ARG A 89 2.31 -1.99 12.93
CA ARG A 89 1.67 -0.74 12.48
C ARG A 89 0.28 -1.04 11.96
N LEU A 90 -0.76 -0.43 12.53
CA LEU A 90 -2.14 -0.68 12.13
C LEU A 90 -2.54 0.26 10.98
N GLY A 91 -2.37 -0.19 9.75
CA GLY A 91 -2.90 0.53 8.59
C GLY A 91 -4.38 0.25 8.36
N ILE A 92 -5.21 1.28 8.32
CA ILE A 92 -6.66 1.18 8.09
C ILE A 92 -7.12 2.03 6.91
N GLY A 93 -8.26 1.68 6.32
CA GLY A 93 -8.82 2.46 5.22
C GLY A 93 -10.22 2.04 4.83
N VAL A 94 -10.78 2.74 3.85
CA VAL A 94 -12.17 2.55 3.43
C VAL A 94 -12.34 1.48 2.34
N SER A 95 -11.29 0.95 1.73
CA SER A 95 -11.38 0.07 0.54
C SER A 95 -12.04 0.79 -0.66
N HIS A 96 -12.67 0.06 -1.58
CA HIS A 96 -13.21 0.58 -2.85
C HIS A 96 -14.69 0.21 -3.03
N GLY A 97 -15.45 1.09 -3.71
CA GLY A 97 -16.90 0.93 -3.95
C GLY A 97 -17.31 -0.46 -4.46
N PRO A 98 -16.65 -1.01 -5.51
CA PRO A 98 -16.98 -2.35 -6.00
C PRO A 98 -16.81 -3.47 -4.96
N VAL A 99 -15.90 -3.30 -3.99
CA VAL A 99 -15.72 -4.25 -2.89
C VAL A 99 -16.88 -4.13 -1.90
N HIS A 100 -17.34 -2.91 -1.60
CA HIS A 100 -18.49 -2.69 -0.73
C HIS A 100 -19.76 -3.29 -1.32
N GLU A 101 -20.02 -3.03 -2.61
CA GLU A 101 -21.17 -3.56 -3.34
C GLU A 101 -21.17 -5.09 -3.32
N ARG A 102 -20.04 -5.72 -3.67
CA ARG A 102 -19.90 -7.17 -3.67
C ARG A 102 -20.14 -7.80 -2.29
N LEU A 103 -19.71 -7.13 -1.23
CA LEU A 103 -19.82 -7.64 0.15
C LEU A 103 -21.11 -7.21 0.86
N GLY A 104 -21.94 -6.36 0.24
CA GLY A 104 -23.11 -5.76 0.90
C GLY A 104 -22.75 -4.92 2.12
N ALA A 105 -21.56 -4.30 2.12
CA ALA A 105 -21.07 -3.53 3.27
C ALA A 105 -21.83 -2.19 3.38
N ALA A 106 -22.31 -1.87 4.58
CA ALA A 106 -22.87 -0.55 4.87
C ALA A 106 -21.75 0.49 4.97
N VAL A 107 -21.77 1.49 4.10
CA VAL A 107 -20.75 2.55 4.03
C VAL A 107 -21.37 3.92 4.19
N GLY A 108 -20.66 4.82 4.86
CA GLY A 108 -21.05 6.21 5.09
C GLY A 108 -20.12 7.18 4.36
N LYS A 109 -19.71 8.24 5.06
CA LYS A 109 -18.85 9.29 4.49
C LYS A 109 -17.40 8.99 4.89
N PRO A 110 -16.49 8.69 3.94
CA PRO A 110 -15.14 8.21 4.24
C PRO A 110 -14.36 9.01 5.28
N LEU A 111 -14.44 10.34 5.24
CA LEU A 111 -13.70 11.21 6.17
C LEU A 111 -14.26 11.16 7.60
N SER A 112 -15.59 11.24 7.78
CA SER A 112 -16.19 11.17 9.13
C SER A 112 -16.10 9.76 9.68
N ASP A 113 -16.38 8.75 8.86
CA ASP A 113 -16.35 7.35 9.30
C ASP A 113 -14.95 6.95 9.75
N THR A 114 -13.91 7.32 9.01
CA THR A 114 -12.52 7.06 9.41
C THR A 114 -12.18 7.77 10.72
N ARG A 115 -12.60 9.04 10.89
CA ARG A 115 -12.38 9.80 12.12
C ARG A 115 -13.06 9.14 13.32
N ASP A 116 -14.32 8.79 13.18
CA ASP A 116 -15.13 8.20 14.24
C ASP A 116 -14.62 6.80 14.59
N TYR A 117 -14.16 6.04 13.59
CA TYR A 117 -13.57 4.72 13.78
C TYR A 117 -12.26 4.79 14.58
N VAL A 118 -11.35 5.72 14.24
CA VAL A 118 -10.11 5.93 15.00
C VAL A 118 -10.41 6.43 16.42
N ALA A 119 -11.37 7.34 16.58
CA ALA A 119 -11.80 7.80 17.91
C ALA A 119 -12.35 6.63 18.75
N ALA A 120 -13.10 5.72 18.14
CA ALA A 120 -13.62 4.53 18.81
C ALA A 120 -12.50 3.54 19.20
N LEU A 121 -11.50 3.34 18.32
CA LEU A 121 -10.30 2.56 18.64
C LEU A 121 -9.58 3.14 19.87
N ARG A 122 -9.24 4.43 19.84
CA ARG A 122 -8.54 5.13 20.93
C ARG A 122 -9.34 5.11 22.25
N LYS A 123 -10.67 5.26 22.18
CA LYS A 123 -11.54 5.14 23.36
C LYS A 123 -11.51 3.73 23.97
N GLY A 124 -11.31 2.70 23.15
CA GLY A 124 -11.23 1.30 23.54
C GLY A 124 -9.93 0.88 24.22
N GLU A 125 -8.86 1.68 24.14
CA GLU A 125 -7.50 1.33 24.62
C GLU A 125 -7.48 0.87 26.09
N LYS A 126 -8.32 1.46 26.95
CA LYS A 126 -8.40 1.05 28.36
C LYS A 126 -8.79 -0.43 28.54
N GLY A 127 -9.57 -0.97 27.59
CA GLY A 127 -10.01 -2.36 27.61
C GLY A 127 -9.17 -3.30 26.74
N SER A 128 -8.64 -2.81 25.61
CA SER A 128 -7.85 -3.62 24.67
C SER A 128 -6.35 -3.63 24.95
N GLY A 129 -5.84 -2.68 25.74
CA GLY A 129 -4.42 -2.38 25.87
C GLY A 129 -3.96 -1.27 24.91
N PRO A 130 -2.69 -0.82 25.01
CA PRO A 130 -2.14 0.23 24.15
C PRO A 130 -2.26 -0.15 22.67
N LEU A 131 -2.70 0.79 21.84
CA LEU A 131 -2.75 0.57 20.39
C LEU A 131 -1.37 0.79 19.75
N PRO A 132 -1.04 0.05 18.68
CA PRO A 132 0.10 0.38 17.82
C PRO A 132 -0.11 1.74 17.14
N PRO A 133 0.95 2.32 16.52
CA PRO A 133 0.78 3.45 15.61
C PRO A 133 -0.25 3.12 14.53
N ILE A 134 -1.20 4.04 14.33
CA ILE A 134 -2.24 3.95 13.31
C ILE A 134 -1.75 4.65 12.06
N VAL A 135 -1.90 4.00 10.92
CA VAL A 135 -1.58 4.54 9.59
C VAL A 135 -2.88 4.62 8.79
N LEU A 136 -3.20 5.76 8.19
CA LEU A 136 -4.39 5.86 7.34
C LEU A 136 -4.03 5.62 5.88
N ALA A 137 -4.84 4.83 5.19
CA ALA A 137 -4.88 4.87 3.73
C ALA A 137 -5.31 6.27 3.29
N THR A 138 -4.47 6.91 2.49
CA THR A 138 -4.76 8.20 1.90
C THR A 138 -4.65 8.12 0.38
N LEU A 139 -5.07 9.19 -0.27
CA LEU A 139 -4.79 9.39 -1.69
C LEU A 139 -4.85 10.88 -2.00
N ARG A 140 -5.92 11.55 -1.57
CA ARG A 140 -6.18 12.97 -1.81
C ARG A 140 -6.06 13.80 -0.55
N ASP A 141 -5.83 15.09 -0.75
CA ASP A 141 -5.50 16.11 0.27
C ASP A 141 -6.30 16.01 1.56
N LYS A 142 -7.64 15.93 1.51
CA LYS A 142 -8.47 15.87 2.73
C LYS A 142 -8.20 14.63 3.60
N MET A 143 -7.82 13.52 2.99
CA MET A 143 -7.48 12.30 3.72
C MET A 143 -6.04 12.36 4.27
N VAL A 144 -5.13 13.06 3.57
CA VAL A 144 -3.80 13.40 4.07
C VAL A 144 -3.93 14.30 5.31
N ASP A 145 -4.73 15.35 5.23
CA ASP A 145 -5.01 16.26 6.35
C ASP A 145 -5.62 15.51 7.55
N LEU A 146 -6.54 14.58 7.29
CA LEU A 146 -7.10 13.74 8.34
C LEU A 146 -6.03 12.87 8.99
N SER A 147 -5.19 12.20 8.19
CA SER A 147 -4.09 11.37 8.68
C SER A 147 -3.13 12.16 9.57
N VAL A 148 -2.73 13.36 9.15
CA VAL A 148 -1.95 14.28 10.00
C VAL A 148 -2.69 14.58 11.30
N ALA A 149 -4.00 14.85 11.25
CA ALA A 149 -4.75 15.24 12.44
C ALA A 149 -4.94 14.12 13.49
N ILE A 150 -5.05 12.84 13.08
CA ILE A 150 -5.54 11.78 13.97
C ILE A 150 -4.74 10.47 13.98
N ALA A 151 -3.64 10.38 13.22
CA ALA A 151 -2.88 9.14 13.05
C ALA A 151 -1.36 9.40 13.08
N GLU A 152 -0.57 8.34 13.09
CA GLU A 152 0.90 8.39 13.13
C GLU A 152 1.54 8.11 11.76
N GLY A 153 0.73 7.97 10.72
CA GLY A 153 1.22 7.82 9.35
C GLY A 153 0.14 7.85 8.28
N ALA A 154 0.60 7.99 7.05
CA ALA A 154 -0.18 7.91 5.82
C ALA A 154 0.42 6.86 4.89
N VAL A 155 -0.42 6.04 4.28
CA VAL A 155 -0.04 5.10 3.23
C VAL A 155 -0.87 5.34 1.97
N TRP A 156 -0.20 5.47 0.84
CA TRP A 156 -0.83 5.53 -0.47
C TRP A 156 -0.76 4.16 -1.15
N ALA A 157 -1.62 3.96 -2.14
CA ALA A 157 -1.45 2.90 -3.12
C ALA A 157 -1.40 3.53 -4.50
N ASN A 158 -0.37 3.22 -5.28
CA ASN A 158 -0.21 3.68 -6.67
C ASN A 158 -0.18 5.22 -6.80
N ALA A 159 0.34 5.93 -5.78
CA ALA A 159 0.57 7.36 -5.89
C ALA A 159 1.53 7.66 -7.05
N SER A 160 1.48 8.89 -7.56
CA SER A 160 2.49 9.41 -8.47
C SER A 160 3.69 9.88 -7.65
N ARG A 161 4.87 9.34 -7.92
CA ARG A 161 6.15 9.78 -7.35
C ARG A 161 6.35 11.29 -7.52
N ASN A 162 5.99 11.81 -8.69
CA ASN A 162 6.12 13.24 -9.03
C ASN A 162 5.20 14.13 -8.18
N ASP A 163 4.08 13.61 -7.65
CA ASP A 163 3.13 14.37 -6.81
C ASP A 163 3.34 14.14 -5.30
N MET A 164 4.20 13.18 -4.93
CA MET A 164 4.50 12.92 -3.51
C MET A 164 5.04 14.15 -2.77
N PRO A 165 5.97 14.97 -3.32
CA PRO A 165 6.42 16.18 -2.63
C PRO A 165 5.28 17.13 -2.25
N ARG A 166 4.28 17.29 -3.13
CA ARG A 166 3.08 18.11 -2.86
C ARG A 166 2.23 17.50 -1.74
N SER A 167 2.04 16.19 -1.76
CA SER A 167 1.27 15.49 -0.71
C SER A 167 1.97 15.53 0.65
N ILE A 168 3.30 15.34 0.66
CA ILE A 168 4.14 15.34 1.87
C ILE A 168 4.28 16.75 2.44
N ALA A 169 4.27 17.80 1.62
CA ALA A 169 4.27 19.19 2.09
C ALA A 169 3.07 19.54 3.00
N ARG A 170 2.01 18.72 3.00
CA ARG A 170 0.87 18.85 3.93
C ARG A 170 1.16 18.29 5.32
N ILE A 171 2.24 17.53 5.50
CA ILE A 171 2.66 16.94 6.77
C ILE A 171 3.60 17.93 7.46
N PRO A 172 3.24 18.47 8.64
CA PRO A 172 4.09 19.39 9.38
C PRO A 172 5.49 18.82 9.70
N ALA A 173 6.51 19.67 9.71
CA ALA A 173 7.91 19.25 9.88
C ALA A 173 8.17 18.55 11.23
N ASP A 174 7.50 18.98 12.31
CA ASP A 174 7.56 18.33 13.62
C ASP A 174 6.98 16.91 13.60
N ARG A 175 5.94 16.69 12.80
CA ARG A 175 5.37 15.35 12.58
C ARG A 175 6.31 14.46 11.80
N GLN A 176 6.94 14.98 10.74
CA GLN A 176 7.96 14.25 9.99
C GLN A 176 9.14 13.87 10.90
N ALA A 177 9.63 14.82 11.71
CA ALA A 177 10.71 14.60 12.67
C ALA A 177 10.34 13.58 13.77
N ALA A 178 9.05 13.50 14.15
CA ALA A 178 8.53 12.51 15.09
C ALA A 178 8.35 11.10 14.48
N GLY A 179 8.79 10.89 13.23
CA GLY A 179 8.71 9.58 12.56
C GLY A 179 7.35 9.27 11.96
N PHE A 180 6.58 10.29 11.54
CA PHE A 180 5.33 10.08 10.82
C PHE A 180 5.57 9.20 9.57
N LEU A 181 4.91 8.05 9.51
CA LEU A 181 5.14 7.10 8.42
C LEU A 181 4.58 7.64 7.10
N VAL A 182 5.39 7.59 6.03
CA VAL A 182 5.00 7.96 4.67
C VAL A 182 5.24 6.74 3.77
N GLY A 183 4.21 5.93 3.60
CA GLY A 183 4.27 4.70 2.81
C GLY A 183 3.63 4.85 1.43
N ASN A 184 4.17 4.19 0.41
CA ASN A 184 3.45 4.04 -0.85
C ASN A 184 3.58 2.61 -1.38
N MET A 185 2.46 1.98 -1.71
CA MET A 185 2.44 0.69 -2.39
C MET A 185 2.72 0.89 -3.88
N ILE A 186 3.78 0.25 -4.37
CA ILE A 186 4.35 0.46 -5.70
C ILE A 186 4.34 -0.87 -6.46
N PRO A 187 3.45 -1.06 -7.46
CA PRO A 187 3.52 -2.19 -8.38
C PRO A 187 4.92 -2.30 -8.98
N THR A 188 5.53 -3.47 -8.85
CA THR A 188 6.94 -3.70 -9.20
C THR A 188 7.08 -4.96 -10.02
N VAL A 189 7.73 -4.89 -11.18
CA VAL A 189 7.99 -6.05 -12.06
C VAL A 189 9.44 -6.00 -12.53
N ILE A 190 10.23 -7.03 -12.25
CA ILE A 190 11.63 -7.09 -12.67
C ILE A 190 11.73 -8.02 -13.87
N ASP A 191 12.12 -7.49 -15.02
CA ASP A 191 12.35 -8.25 -16.26
C ASP A 191 13.27 -7.45 -17.20
N ASP A 192 14.19 -8.13 -17.89
CA ASP A 192 15.02 -7.52 -18.93
C ASP A 192 14.19 -7.16 -20.18
N ASP A 193 13.06 -7.85 -20.41
CA ASP A 193 12.02 -7.37 -21.31
C ASP A 193 11.19 -6.28 -20.63
N ARG A 194 11.72 -5.06 -20.72
CA ARG A 194 11.10 -3.86 -20.16
C ARG A 194 9.67 -3.62 -20.66
N ALA A 195 9.35 -4.01 -21.90
CA ALA A 195 8.01 -3.84 -22.46
C ALA A 195 7.02 -4.82 -21.81
N ALA A 196 7.40 -6.09 -21.68
CA ALA A 196 6.60 -7.08 -20.97
C ALA A 196 6.38 -6.70 -19.49
N ALA A 197 7.40 -6.15 -18.83
CA ALA A 197 7.29 -5.65 -17.47
C ALA A 197 6.30 -4.48 -17.35
N ALA A 198 6.35 -3.53 -18.28
CA ALA A 198 5.42 -2.41 -18.36
C ALA A 198 3.97 -2.90 -18.55
N ASP A 199 3.74 -3.83 -19.49
CA ASP A 199 2.41 -4.38 -19.76
C ASP A 199 1.83 -5.12 -18.56
N ARG A 200 2.68 -5.81 -17.79
CA ARG A 200 2.26 -6.44 -16.53
C ARG A 200 1.80 -5.42 -15.49
N ASN A 201 2.46 -4.27 -15.40
CA ASN A 201 2.02 -3.17 -14.53
C ASN A 201 0.74 -2.49 -15.04
N ARG A 202 0.58 -2.31 -16.37
CA ARG A 202 -0.69 -1.81 -16.96
C ARG A 202 -1.87 -2.71 -16.61
N ALA A 203 -1.69 -4.03 -16.73
CA ALA A 203 -2.70 -5.01 -16.33
C ALA A 203 -3.06 -4.86 -14.85
N THR A 204 -2.07 -4.70 -13.97
CA THR A 204 -2.28 -4.48 -12.53
C THR A 204 -3.08 -3.20 -12.24
N LEU A 205 -2.78 -2.09 -12.93
CA LEU A 205 -3.43 -0.81 -12.68
C LEU A 205 -4.79 -0.63 -13.38
N THR A 206 -5.19 -1.55 -14.27
CA THR A 206 -6.46 -1.45 -15.04
C THR A 206 -7.67 -1.31 -14.12
N GLY A 207 -7.69 -2.05 -13.00
CA GLY A 207 -8.76 -1.92 -12.00
C GLY A 207 -8.78 -0.57 -11.28
N TYR A 208 -7.61 0.07 -11.10
CA TYR A 208 -7.50 1.35 -10.41
C TYR A 208 -7.88 2.53 -11.29
N VAL A 209 -7.51 2.54 -12.57
CA VAL A 209 -7.93 3.61 -13.50
C VAL A 209 -9.43 3.59 -13.80
N ALA A 210 -10.12 2.49 -13.51
CA ALA A 210 -11.58 2.43 -13.55
C ALA A 210 -12.25 3.16 -12.36
N LEU A 211 -11.50 3.50 -11.30
CA LEU A 211 -12.03 4.15 -10.11
C LEU A 211 -11.97 5.68 -10.22
N PRO A 212 -13.11 6.40 -10.14
CA PRO A 212 -13.13 7.86 -10.30
C PRO A 212 -12.22 8.61 -9.32
N ASN A 213 -12.10 8.14 -8.08
CA ASN A 213 -11.24 8.78 -7.07
C ASN A 213 -9.75 8.68 -7.43
N TYR A 214 -9.32 7.60 -8.07
CA TYR A 214 -7.95 7.41 -8.55
C TYR A 214 -7.66 8.26 -9.79
N ARG A 215 -8.58 8.25 -10.78
CA ARG A 215 -8.47 9.15 -11.93
C ARG A 215 -8.34 10.60 -11.49
N ASN A 216 -9.21 11.06 -10.59
CA ASN A 216 -9.16 12.43 -10.08
C ASN A 216 -7.85 12.77 -9.34
N TYR A 217 -7.25 11.80 -8.66
CA TYR A 217 -5.92 11.98 -8.08
C TYR A 217 -4.85 12.13 -9.17
N TRP A 218 -4.83 11.25 -10.17
CA TRP A 218 -3.82 11.33 -11.24
C TRP A 218 -3.99 12.56 -12.14
N LYS A 219 -5.22 13.05 -12.36
CA LYS A 219 -5.48 14.36 -12.99
C LYS A 219 -4.79 15.47 -12.22
N GLN A 220 -4.97 15.51 -10.89
CA GLN A 220 -4.30 16.48 -10.00
C GLN A 220 -2.77 16.34 -10.02
N ALA A 221 -2.26 15.12 -10.19
CA ALA A 221 -0.84 14.82 -10.31
C ALA A 221 -0.23 15.14 -11.71
N GLY A 222 -1.00 15.73 -12.63
CA GLY A 222 -0.52 16.16 -13.95
C GLY A 222 -0.75 15.18 -15.10
N TYR A 223 -1.61 14.18 -14.92
CA TYR A 223 -1.97 13.16 -15.92
C TYR A 223 -3.40 13.32 -16.42
N GLU A 224 -3.82 14.57 -16.66
CA GLU A 224 -5.20 14.87 -17.03
C GLU A 224 -5.60 14.28 -18.37
N GLU A 225 -4.70 14.33 -19.36
CA GLU A 225 -4.91 13.78 -20.70
C GLU A 225 -5.16 12.27 -20.63
N GLU A 226 -4.25 11.52 -19.98
CA GLU A 226 -4.38 10.06 -19.84
C GLU A 226 -5.68 9.68 -19.14
N MET A 227 -5.99 10.33 -18.02
CA MET A 227 -7.17 9.98 -17.22
C MET A 227 -8.49 10.38 -17.88
N THR A 228 -8.50 11.44 -18.69
CA THR A 228 -9.70 11.87 -19.44
C THR A 228 -9.96 10.93 -20.61
N ALA A 229 -8.92 10.49 -21.32
CA ALA A 229 -9.07 9.50 -22.39
C ALA A 229 -9.59 8.15 -21.84
N ILE A 230 -9.05 7.68 -20.71
CA ILE A 230 -9.53 6.47 -20.02
C ILE A 230 -11.00 6.63 -19.58
N GLU A 231 -11.35 7.79 -19.02
CA GLU A 231 -12.72 8.08 -18.60
C GLU A 231 -13.71 8.02 -19.77
N GLN A 232 -13.35 8.59 -20.92
CA GLN A 232 -14.15 8.53 -22.13
C GLN A 232 -14.28 7.09 -22.65
N ALA A 233 -13.18 6.35 -22.75
CA ALA A 233 -13.21 4.96 -23.22
C ALA A 233 -14.10 4.07 -22.35
N LEU A 234 -14.05 4.24 -21.03
CA LEU A 234 -14.91 3.50 -20.10
C LEU A 234 -16.39 3.88 -20.24
N ALA A 235 -16.70 5.17 -20.46
CA ALA A 235 -18.07 5.64 -20.68
C ALA A 235 -18.67 5.09 -21.99
N GLU A 236 -17.83 4.91 -23.01
CA GLU A 236 -18.19 4.35 -24.32
C GLU A 236 -18.16 2.81 -24.36
N GLY A 237 -17.81 2.15 -23.24
CA GLY A 237 -17.70 0.69 -23.16
C GLY A 237 -16.46 0.09 -23.83
N ARG A 238 -15.51 0.93 -24.28
CA ARG A 238 -14.25 0.53 -24.94
C ARG A 238 -13.19 0.10 -23.91
N ARG A 239 -13.46 -0.99 -23.19
CA ARG A 239 -12.59 -1.48 -22.10
C ARG A 239 -11.22 -1.96 -22.60
N ASP A 240 -11.16 -2.52 -23.80
CA ASP A 240 -9.92 -3.04 -24.38
C ASP A 240 -8.92 -1.91 -24.72
N ASP A 241 -9.42 -0.69 -24.91
CA ASP A 241 -8.58 0.47 -25.24
C ASP A 241 -7.91 1.09 -24.00
N VAL A 242 -8.36 0.75 -22.78
CA VAL A 242 -7.92 1.41 -21.54
C VAL A 242 -6.41 1.36 -21.35
N THR A 243 -5.78 0.23 -21.63
CA THR A 243 -4.33 0.05 -21.47
C THR A 243 -3.53 0.89 -22.46
N SER A 244 -4.07 1.20 -23.63
CA SER A 244 -3.41 2.04 -24.64
C SER A 244 -3.26 3.50 -24.20
N TYR A 245 -4.14 3.96 -23.29
CA TYR A 245 -4.08 5.31 -22.72
C TYR A 245 -3.20 5.39 -21.46
N MET A 246 -2.68 4.26 -20.96
CA MET A 246 -1.73 4.22 -19.86
C MET A 246 -0.32 4.54 -20.35
N SER A 247 -0.06 5.83 -20.54
CA SER A 247 1.22 6.35 -21.05
C SER A 247 2.40 5.87 -20.21
N GLU A 248 3.57 5.74 -20.85
CA GLU A 248 4.83 5.41 -20.17
C GLU A 248 5.18 6.45 -19.09
N ARG A 249 4.88 7.74 -19.36
CA ARG A 249 5.09 8.87 -18.44
C ARG A 249 4.29 8.69 -17.15
N TRP A 250 3.02 8.31 -17.26
CA TRP A 250 2.18 8.03 -16.10
C TRP A 250 2.60 6.74 -15.39
N LEU A 251 2.85 5.67 -16.15
CA LEU A 251 3.17 4.35 -15.61
C LEU A 251 4.47 4.35 -14.81
N SER A 252 5.54 4.94 -15.35
CA SER A 252 6.85 5.08 -14.68
C SER A 252 6.82 6.00 -13.44
N SER A 253 5.80 6.86 -13.35
CA SER A 253 5.60 7.70 -12.17
C SER A 253 4.85 6.97 -11.05
N CYS A 254 4.08 5.92 -11.35
CA CYS A 254 3.25 5.22 -10.37
C CYS A 254 3.77 3.82 -10.00
N THR A 255 4.70 3.28 -10.79
CA THR A 255 5.17 1.89 -10.70
C THR A 255 6.68 1.78 -10.92
N LEU A 256 7.23 0.59 -10.70
CA LEU A 256 8.62 0.22 -11.02
C LEU A 256 8.61 -0.97 -11.98
N TYR A 257 9.38 -0.87 -13.06
CA TYR A 257 9.52 -1.97 -14.01
C TYR A 257 10.79 -1.86 -14.85
N GLY A 258 11.26 -3.02 -15.33
CA GLY A 258 12.46 -3.13 -16.16
C GLY A 258 13.55 -3.94 -15.47
N SER A 259 14.79 -3.67 -15.85
CA SER A 259 15.96 -4.36 -15.32
C SER A 259 16.14 -4.13 -13.81
N VAL A 260 16.96 -4.98 -13.17
CA VAL A 260 17.33 -4.81 -11.75
C VAL A 260 17.89 -3.41 -11.46
N ALA A 261 18.70 -2.86 -12.38
CA ALA A 261 19.28 -1.54 -12.23
C ALA A 261 18.22 -0.43 -12.22
N GLU A 262 17.28 -0.48 -13.16
CA GLU A 262 16.17 0.49 -13.26
C GLU A 262 15.26 0.43 -12.02
N VAL A 263 14.96 -0.78 -11.52
CA VAL A 263 14.12 -0.93 -10.32
C VAL A 263 14.85 -0.41 -9.08
N ARG A 264 16.14 -0.68 -8.92
CA ARG A 264 16.95 -0.14 -7.80
C ARG A 264 17.02 1.40 -7.85
N GLU A 265 17.27 1.96 -9.03
CA GLU A 265 17.29 3.43 -9.22
C GLU A 265 15.93 4.04 -8.92
N GLY A 266 14.84 3.41 -9.39
CA GLY A 266 13.50 3.87 -9.10
C GLY A 266 13.15 3.82 -7.61
N VAL A 267 13.63 2.82 -6.86
CA VAL A 267 13.49 2.77 -5.39
C VAL A 267 14.20 3.96 -4.74
N GLU A 268 15.43 4.30 -5.14
CA GLU A 268 16.11 5.51 -4.65
C GLU A 268 15.28 6.76 -4.92
N ALA A 269 14.74 6.84 -6.14
CA ALA A 269 13.97 8.00 -6.56
C ALA A 269 12.65 8.16 -5.77
N TRP A 270 12.07 7.07 -5.25
CA TRP A 270 10.93 7.11 -4.33
C TRP A 270 11.32 7.67 -2.96
N PHE A 271 12.46 7.23 -2.43
CA PHE A 271 12.97 7.79 -1.19
C PHE A 271 13.33 9.28 -1.33
N ASP A 272 13.92 9.68 -2.46
CA ASP A 272 14.26 11.08 -2.76
C ASP A 272 13.02 11.96 -2.93
N ALA A 273 11.88 11.37 -3.32
CA ALA A 273 10.58 12.05 -3.33
C ALA A 273 9.98 12.20 -1.92
N GLY A 274 10.66 11.75 -0.87
CA GLY A 274 10.26 11.86 0.54
C GLY A 274 9.44 10.68 1.07
N VAL A 275 9.28 9.60 0.30
CA VAL A 275 8.58 8.40 0.78
C VAL A 275 9.52 7.61 1.69
N SER A 276 9.27 7.63 2.99
CA SER A 276 10.09 6.94 3.98
C SER A 276 9.91 5.41 3.97
N THR A 277 8.81 4.92 3.41
CA THR A 277 8.53 3.48 3.29
C THR A 277 8.01 3.13 1.89
N PRO A 278 8.88 3.01 0.87
CA PRO A 278 8.51 2.45 -0.42
C PRO A 278 8.14 0.96 -0.25
N ILE A 279 6.89 0.59 -0.49
CA ILE A 279 6.37 -0.78 -0.31
C ILE A 279 6.25 -1.41 -1.69
N LEU A 280 7.14 -2.35 -2.00
CA LEU A 280 7.13 -3.03 -3.30
C LEU A 280 6.02 -4.07 -3.34
N VAL A 281 5.21 -4.01 -4.40
CA VAL A 281 4.13 -4.97 -4.69
C VAL A 281 4.56 -5.82 -5.88
N PRO A 282 5.28 -6.94 -5.66
CA PRO A 282 5.93 -7.66 -6.74
C PRO A 282 4.92 -8.44 -7.58
N SER A 283 5.09 -8.37 -8.90
CA SER A 283 4.46 -9.22 -9.90
C SER A 283 5.53 -9.74 -10.87
N SER A 284 5.30 -10.91 -11.45
CA SER A 284 6.20 -11.52 -12.43
C SER A 284 5.50 -11.63 -13.78
N THR A 285 6.27 -11.50 -14.86
CA THR A 285 5.88 -11.76 -16.25
C THR A 285 5.79 -13.26 -16.54
N SER A 286 6.53 -14.08 -15.79
CA SER A 286 6.74 -15.51 -16.06
C SER A 286 6.18 -16.42 -14.97
N GLY A 287 5.63 -15.86 -13.88
CA GLY A 287 5.14 -16.65 -12.75
C GLY A 287 4.16 -15.92 -11.83
N GLY A 288 3.79 -16.62 -10.75
CA GLY A 288 2.95 -16.06 -9.69
C GLY A 288 3.74 -15.23 -8.68
N GLN A 289 3.08 -14.86 -7.58
CA GLN A 289 3.66 -14.04 -6.51
C GLN A 289 4.98 -14.58 -5.94
N LEU A 290 5.14 -15.90 -5.79
CA LEU A 290 6.38 -16.49 -5.26
C LEU A 290 7.58 -16.18 -6.15
N LYS A 291 7.42 -16.37 -7.47
CA LYS A 291 8.45 -16.04 -8.45
C LYS A 291 8.79 -14.55 -8.43
N ALA A 292 7.78 -13.70 -8.31
CA ALA A 292 7.98 -12.25 -8.22
C ALA A 292 8.76 -11.83 -6.95
N VAL A 293 8.53 -12.51 -5.82
CA VAL A 293 9.30 -12.30 -4.59
C VAL A 293 10.74 -12.80 -4.74
N GLU A 294 10.96 -13.94 -5.40
CA GLU A 294 12.30 -14.46 -5.68
C GLU A 294 13.10 -13.52 -6.59
N GLU A 295 12.48 -13.00 -7.65
CA GLU A 295 13.05 -11.96 -8.52
C GLU A 295 13.46 -10.73 -7.72
N LEU A 296 12.59 -10.29 -6.79
CA LEU A 296 12.88 -9.17 -5.91
C LEU A 296 14.02 -9.47 -4.93
N PHE A 297 14.07 -10.67 -4.34
CA PHE A 297 15.14 -11.09 -3.45
C PHE A 297 16.49 -11.17 -4.15
N ALA A 298 16.52 -11.64 -5.41
CA ALA A 298 17.72 -11.61 -6.23
C ALA A 298 18.13 -10.17 -6.57
N ALA A 299 17.15 -9.32 -6.87
CA ALA A 299 17.38 -7.92 -7.20
C ALA A 299 17.85 -7.07 -6.02
N PHE A 300 17.74 -7.50 -4.75
CA PHE A 300 18.22 -6.75 -3.57
C PHE A 300 19.21 -7.54 -2.71
N ALA A 301 19.75 -8.63 -3.25
CA ALA A 301 20.88 -9.36 -2.67
C ALA A 301 22.20 -8.57 -2.76
#